data_AF-A0A7S4LHL3-F1
#
_entry.id   AF-A0A7S4LHL3-F1
#
_cell.length_a   1.000
_cell.length_b   1.000
_cell.length_c   1.000
_cell.angle_alpha   90.00
_cell.angle_beta   90.00
_cell.angle_gamma   90.00
#
_symmetry.space_group_name_H-M   'P 1'
#
loop_
_entity.id
_entity.type
_entity.pdbx_description
1 polymer ?
#
loop_
_entity_poly.entity_id
_entity_poly.type
_entity_poly.pdbx_seq_one_letter_code
_entity_poly.pdbx_strand_id
1 'polypeptide(L)'
;ARPIRTLVHSSDAAGRPMYFALDAATKVEFVGEHFVHAYVHHKFSQAPGARLQLAARARQFSSFIVLVGRIESRDLFTPTFACILQNKDELRIPLDLEQIPTPKAFRDAIESLSPEQQRFAKAIRAMQLESTLFGICVIQIKPQLEKLLRLPCDSLTKETQLTQDLMELFIKYQVPSDLLTACDEGGPYPAPAEAVRVVKGHVGTMKAMIAEARHAELQVAAEERAKRELQSSFGAMEEEGCFYTAEMAVPSPAKERRRKGRSPSPGKSRSTARHAI
;
A
#
# COMPACT_ATOMS: atom_id res chain seq x y z
N ALA A 1 -20.84 -0.70 -9.63
CA ALA A 1 -21.68 0.38 -9.06
C ALA A 1 -22.39 1.10 -10.20
N ARG A 2 -23.66 1.50 -10.03
CA ARG A 2 -24.35 2.36 -11.01
C ARG A 2 -24.11 3.83 -10.63
N PRO A 3 -23.74 4.72 -11.56
CA PRO A 3 -23.54 6.13 -11.25
C PRO A 3 -24.86 6.76 -10.81
N ILE A 4 -24.82 7.57 -9.76
CA ILE A 4 -25.96 8.37 -9.32
C ILE A 4 -25.97 9.71 -10.07
N ARG A 5 -27.17 10.21 -10.39
CA ARG A 5 -27.31 11.58 -10.90
C ARG A 5 -27.31 12.53 -9.71
N THR A 6 -26.42 13.51 -9.76
CA THR A 6 -26.32 14.57 -8.76
C THR A 6 -26.66 15.90 -9.43
N LEU A 7 -27.21 16.84 -8.65
CA LEU A 7 -27.29 18.23 -9.07
C LEU A 7 -25.88 18.79 -8.95
N VAL A 8 -25.36 19.34 -10.05
CA VAL A 8 -23.99 19.85 -10.11
C VAL A 8 -24.03 21.34 -10.33
N HIS A 9 -23.32 22.08 -9.48
CA HIS A 9 -22.93 23.44 -9.77
C HIS A 9 -21.43 23.44 -10.08
N SER A 10 -21.07 23.83 -11.31
CA SER A 10 -19.69 24.05 -11.71
C SER A 10 -19.37 25.53 -11.58
N SER A 11 -18.36 25.85 -10.79
CA SER A 11 -17.72 27.16 -10.83
C SER A 11 -16.46 27.05 -11.66
N ASP A 12 -16.32 27.95 -12.62
CA ASP A 12 -15.05 28.12 -13.31
C ASP A 12 -14.07 28.78 -12.34
N ALA A 13 -13.17 27.98 -11.78
CA ALA A 13 -12.24 28.44 -10.75
C ALA A 13 -10.92 28.97 -11.32
N ALA A 14 -10.84 29.17 -12.65
CA ALA A 14 -9.74 29.90 -13.29
C ALA A 14 -9.49 31.30 -12.67
N GLY A 15 -10.46 31.86 -11.96
CA GLY A 15 -10.33 33.16 -11.28
C GLY A 15 -9.85 33.13 -9.82
N ARG A 16 -9.83 31.98 -9.11
CA ARG A 16 -9.52 31.96 -7.67
C ARG A 16 -8.80 30.69 -7.19
N PRO A 17 -7.55 30.81 -6.71
CA PRO A 17 -6.82 29.69 -6.14
C PRO A 17 -7.34 29.27 -4.77
N MET A 18 -7.24 27.97 -4.49
CA MET A 18 -7.41 27.40 -3.16
C MET A 18 -6.05 26.98 -2.60
N TYR A 19 -5.95 26.91 -1.28
CA TYR A 19 -4.74 26.58 -0.57
C TYR A 19 -4.96 25.41 0.38
N PHE A 20 -3.95 24.57 0.53
CA PHE A 20 -3.84 23.65 1.65
C PHE A 20 -2.41 23.66 2.20
N ALA A 21 -2.26 23.43 3.50
CA ALA A 21 -0.95 23.31 4.14
C ALA A 21 -0.44 21.86 4.02
N LEU A 22 0.82 21.70 3.62
CA LEU A 22 1.54 20.42 3.74
C LEU A 22 2.17 20.29 5.13
N ASP A 23 2.70 21.40 5.65
CA ASP A 23 3.24 21.53 6.99
C ASP A 23 3.03 22.99 7.49
N ALA A 24 3.59 23.34 8.64
CA ALA A 24 3.45 24.67 9.23
C ALA A 24 4.07 25.80 8.37
N ALA A 25 5.00 25.49 7.47
CA ALA A 25 5.77 26.45 6.67
C ALA A 25 5.36 26.47 5.19
N THR A 26 4.78 25.39 4.69
CA THR A 26 4.58 25.13 3.27
C THR A 26 3.09 25.08 2.94
N LYS A 27 2.64 26.08 2.18
CA LYS A 27 1.30 26.14 1.62
C LYS A 27 1.35 25.82 0.14
N VAL A 28 0.53 24.88 -0.28
CA VAL A 28 0.35 24.51 -1.68
C VAL A 28 -0.85 25.27 -2.22
N GLU A 29 -0.60 26.00 -3.30
CA GLU A 29 -1.64 26.62 -4.11
C GLU A 29 -2.10 25.65 -5.19
N PHE A 30 -3.41 25.51 -5.36
CA PHE A 30 -3.98 24.75 -6.45
C PHE A 30 -5.13 25.50 -7.12
N VAL A 31 -5.22 25.31 -8.43
CA VAL A 31 -6.25 25.87 -9.31
C VAL A 31 -6.84 24.75 -10.14
N GLY A 32 -8.13 24.85 -10.46
CA GLY A 32 -8.82 23.85 -11.25
C GLY A 32 -10.31 24.09 -11.29
N GLU A 33 -11.06 23.21 -11.94
CA GLU A 33 -12.51 23.28 -11.97
C GLU A 33 -13.09 22.85 -10.61
N HIS A 34 -14.05 23.61 -10.09
CA HIS A 34 -14.71 23.30 -8.82
C HIS A 34 -16.13 22.79 -9.09
N PHE A 35 -16.41 21.59 -8.60
CA PHE A 35 -17.72 20.95 -8.74
C PHE A 35 -18.35 20.72 -7.37
N VAL A 36 -19.51 21.32 -7.15
CA VAL A 36 -20.33 21.05 -5.97
C VAL A 36 -21.44 20.09 -6.38
N HIS A 37 -21.43 18.90 -5.79
CA HIS A 37 -22.42 17.86 -6.04
C HIS A 37 -23.43 17.80 -4.90
N ALA A 38 -24.72 17.93 -5.22
CA ALA A 38 -25.82 17.72 -4.29
C ALA A 38 -26.63 16.48 -4.69
N TYR A 39 -26.92 15.64 -3.69
CA TYR A 39 -27.74 14.45 -3.85
C TYR A 39 -28.85 14.45 -2.80
N VAL A 40 -30.10 14.43 -3.25
CA VAL A 40 -31.27 14.34 -2.38
C VAL A 40 -31.92 12.97 -2.61
N HIS A 41 -32.04 12.19 -1.53
CA HIS A 41 -32.67 10.88 -1.58
C HIS A 41 -33.81 10.79 -0.56
N HIS A 42 -34.94 10.25 -0.98
CA HIS A 42 -36.08 9.99 -0.11
C HIS A 42 -36.07 8.53 0.32
N LYS A 43 -36.13 8.29 1.64
CA LYS A 43 -36.28 6.94 2.20
C LYS A 43 -37.69 6.80 2.76
N PHE A 44 -38.44 5.82 2.28
CA PHE A 44 -39.71 5.40 2.87
C PHE A 44 -39.44 4.30 3.90
N SER A 45 -40.28 4.21 4.95
CA SER A 45 -39.99 3.62 6.26
C SER A 45 -39.48 2.16 6.29
N GLN A 46 -39.53 1.43 5.18
CA GLN A 46 -39.13 0.01 5.14
C GLN A 46 -38.06 -0.34 4.10
N ALA A 47 -37.56 0.62 3.31
CA ALA A 47 -36.46 0.35 2.36
C ALA A 47 -35.10 0.55 3.03
N PRO A 48 -34.09 -0.32 2.82
CA PRO A 48 -32.72 -0.01 3.20
C PRO A 48 -32.27 1.29 2.52
N GLY A 49 -31.59 2.17 3.25
CA GLY A 49 -31.12 3.46 2.72
C GLY A 49 -30.16 3.27 1.55
N ALA A 50 -30.03 4.29 0.69
CA ALA A 50 -29.07 4.26 -0.41
C ALA A 50 -27.64 4.21 0.17
N ARG A 51 -26.92 3.11 -0.11
CA ARG A 51 -25.49 3.00 0.20
C ARG A 51 -24.71 3.69 -0.90
N LEU A 52 -24.16 4.86 -0.58
CA LEU A 52 -23.31 5.58 -1.52
C LEU A 52 -21.86 5.13 -1.37
N GLN A 53 -21.14 5.14 -2.49
CA GLN A 53 -19.73 4.82 -2.52
C GLN A 53 -19.03 5.85 -3.42
N LEU A 54 -17.91 6.38 -2.96
CA LEU A 54 -16.96 7.08 -3.79
C LEU A 54 -16.19 6.04 -4.60
N ALA A 55 -16.34 6.09 -5.91
CA ALA A 55 -15.59 5.25 -6.84
C ALA A 55 -14.62 6.12 -7.64
N ALA A 56 -13.32 5.97 -7.38
CA ALA A 56 -12.27 6.58 -8.18
C ALA A 56 -11.57 5.49 -9.01
N ARG A 57 -11.38 5.73 -10.30
CA ARG A 57 -10.73 4.76 -11.20
C ARG A 57 -9.68 5.44 -12.04
N ALA A 58 -8.45 4.95 -11.97
CA ALA A 58 -7.39 5.36 -12.87
C ALA A 58 -7.56 4.75 -14.26
N ARG A 59 -7.21 5.49 -15.32
CA ARG A 59 -7.05 4.91 -16.65
C ARG A 59 -5.69 4.21 -16.76
N GLN A 60 -5.49 3.44 -17.83
CA GLN A 60 -4.19 2.84 -18.11
C GLN A 60 -3.14 3.94 -18.26
N PHE A 61 -1.98 3.76 -17.63
CA PHE A 61 -0.87 4.73 -17.69
C PHE A 61 -1.23 6.13 -17.18
N SER A 62 -2.26 6.22 -16.33
CA SER A 62 -2.68 7.46 -15.66
C SER A 62 -2.42 7.31 -14.16
N SER A 63 -1.96 8.40 -13.55
CA SER A 63 -1.70 8.49 -12.13
C SER A 63 -2.17 9.85 -11.61
N PHE A 64 -2.89 9.82 -10.49
CA PHE A 64 -3.34 11.03 -9.81
C PHE A 64 -3.44 10.77 -8.30
N ILE A 65 -3.33 11.85 -7.54
CA ILE A 65 -3.51 11.86 -6.10
C ILE A 65 -4.95 12.28 -5.84
N VAL A 66 -5.64 11.50 -5.01
CA VAL A 66 -6.94 11.85 -4.46
C VAL A 66 -6.73 12.25 -3.00
N LEU A 67 -7.04 13.50 -2.70
CA LEU A 67 -7.07 14.05 -1.34
C LEU A 67 -8.51 14.11 -0.87
N VAL A 68 -8.75 13.63 0.35
CA VAL A 68 -10.02 13.75 1.05
C VAL A 68 -9.80 14.64 2.26
N GLY A 69 -10.64 15.65 2.41
CA GLY A 69 -10.49 16.64 3.47
C GLY A 69 -11.77 17.41 3.74
N ARG A 70 -11.64 18.49 4.50
CA ARG A 70 -12.72 19.43 4.79
C ARG A 70 -12.45 20.76 4.10
N ILE A 71 -13.53 21.40 3.65
CA ILE A 71 -13.45 22.78 3.16
C ILE A 71 -13.81 23.68 4.34
N GLU A 72 -12.81 24.32 4.95
CA GLU A 72 -13.01 25.19 6.12
C GLU A 72 -13.47 26.59 5.73
N SER A 73 -12.97 27.09 4.59
CA SER A 73 -13.37 28.39 4.08
C SER A 73 -13.38 28.38 2.56
N ARG A 74 -13.76 29.51 1.96
CA ARG A 74 -13.85 29.67 0.51
C ARG A 74 -12.55 29.32 -0.22
N ASP A 75 -11.41 29.59 0.41
CA ASP A 75 -10.08 29.47 -0.23
C ASP A 75 -9.19 28.46 0.51
N LEU A 76 -9.68 27.81 1.58
CA LEU A 76 -8.91 26.89 2.43
C LEU A 76 -9.49 25.47 2.41
N PHE A 77 -8.65 24.54 1.96
CA PHE A 77 -8.90 23.10 2.01
C PHE A 77 -7.97 22.45 3.03
N THR A 78 -8.52 21.66 3.95
CA THR A 78 -7.75 20.94 4.98
C THR A 78 -7.78 19.45 4.66
N PRO A 79 -6.75 18.90 4.00
CA PRO A 79 -6.67 17.48 3.67
C PRO A 79 -6.51 16.65 4.95
N THR A 80 -7.25 15.55 5.06
CA THR A 80 -7.14 14.59 6.16
C THR A 80 -6.49 13.29 5.70
N PHE A 81 -6.84 12.82 4.51
CA PHE A 81 -6.31 11.58 3.94
C PHE A 81 -5.93 11.77 2.48
N ALA A 82 -4.92 11.03 2.03
CA ALA A 82 -4.42 11.06 0.66
C ALA A 82 -4.21 9.64 0.15
N CYS A 83 -4.53 9.39 -1.12
CA CYS A 83 -4.27 8.13 -1.79
C CYS A 83 -3.79 8.38 -3.22
N ILE A 84 -2.80 7.61 -3.67
CA ILE A 84 -2.31 7.64 -5.05
C ILE A 84 -2.97 6.50 -5.82
N LEU A 85 -3.70 6.80 -6.89
CA LEU A 85 -4.24 5.78 -7.80
C LEU A 85 -3.39 5.70 -9.07
N GLN A 86 -3.09 4.49 -9.53
CA GLN A 86 -2.28 4.26 -10.73
C GLN A 86 -2.85 3.17 -11.64
N ASN A 87 -2.57 3.20 -12.93
CA ASN A 87 -2.64 2.03 -13.83
C ASN A 87 -3.86 1.10 -13.69
N LYS A 88 -5.07 1.60 -13.95
CA LYS A 88 -6.35 0.84 -13.84
C LYS A 88 -6.78 0.50 -12.41
N ASP A 89 -6.12 1.04 -11.39
CA ASP A 89 -6.57 0.91 -10.01
C ASP A 89 -7.98 1.48 -9.84
N GLU A 90 -8.75 0.80 -8.99
CA GLU A 90 -10.09 1.20 -8.61
C GLU A 90 -10.17 1.29 -7.09
N LEU A 91 -10.47 2.50 -6.59
CA LEU A 91 -10.73 2.77 -5.19
C LEU A 91 -12.23 2.89 -5.00
N ARG A 92 -12.78 2.07 -4.08
CA ARG A 92 -14.19 2.13 -3.68
C ARG A 92 -14.27 2.38 -2.18
N ILE A 93 -14.71 3.57 -1.80
CA ILE A 93 -14.87 3.98 -0.40
C ILE A 93 -16.36 4.11 -0.10
N PRO A 94 -16.93 3.35 0.84
CA PRO A 94 -18.28 3.59 1.35
C PRO A 94 -18.40 4.99 1.93
N LEU A 95 -19.44 5.72 1.53
CA LEU A 95 -19.77 7.03 2.09
C LEU A 95 -20.89 6.82 3.11
N ASP A 96 -20.52 6.86 4.39
CA ASP A 96 -21.47 6.89 5.50
C ASP A 96 -21.97 8.33 5.64
N LEU A 97 -23.09 8.62 4.99
CA LEU A 97 -23.70 9.95 5.04
C LEU A 97 -24.65 10.05 6.23
N GLU A 98 -24.39 11.00 7.11
CA GLU A 98 -25.30 11.35 8.19
C GLU A 98 -26.50 12.12 7.63
N GLN A 99 -27.70 11.72 8.05
CA GLN A 99 -28.92 12.42 7.65
C GLN A 99 -29.11 13.67 8.52
N ILE A 100 -28.83 14.85 7.96
CA ILE A 100 -29.17 16.10 8.62
C ILE A 100 -30.70 16.28 8.57
N PRO A 101 -31.40 16.52 9.70
CA PRO A 101 -32.83 16.74 9.72
C PRO A 101 -33.21 18.00 8.95
N THR A 102 -34.36 17.99 8.28
CA THR A 102 -34.85 19.15 7.53
C THR A 102 -35.07 20.35 8.47
N PRO A 103 -34.99 21.61 7.98
CA PRO A 103 -35.23 22.80 8.80
C PRO A 103 -36.54 22.77 9.57
N LYS A 104 -37.60 22.22 8.97
CA LYS A 104 -38.91 22.07 9.61
C LYS A 104 -38.88 20.99 10.70
N ALA A 105 -38.44 19.77 10.38
CA ALA A 105 -38.37 18.68 11.36
C ALA A 105 -37.47 19.02 12.56
N PHE A 106 -36.39 19.78 12.34
CA PHE A 106 -35.55 20.26 13.43
C PHE A 106 -36.27 21.31 14.29
N ARG A 107 -37.01 22.25 13.69
CA ARG A 107 -37.80 23.23 14.45
C ARG A 107 -38.87 22.54 15.29
N ASP A 108 -39.60 21.62 14.69
CA ASP A 108 -40.65 20.84 15.36
C ASP A 108 -40.05 19.98 16.51
N ALA A 109 -38.81 19.49 16.35
CA ALA A 109 -38.13 18.70 17.39
C ALA A 109 -37.54 19.53 18.54
N ILE A 110 -37.18 20.80 18.32
CA ILE A 110 -36.65 21.68 19.38
C ILE A 110 -37.74 22.49 20.08
N GLU A 111 -38.94 22.57 19.52
CA GLU A 111 -40.06 23.38 20.05
C GLU A 111 -40.50 22.92 21.46
N SER A 112 -40.31 21.63 21.77
CA SER A 112 -40.59 21.05 23.09
C SER A 112 -39.47 21.21 24.11
N LEU A 113 -38.28 21.69 23.70
CA LEU A 113 -37.11 21.85 24.58
C LEU A 113 -37.11 23.22 25.27
N SER A 114 -36.40 23.31 26.40
CA SER A 114 -36.27 24.59 27.12
C SER A 114 -35.49 25.63 26.29
N PRO A 115 -35.69 26.95 26.50
CA PRO A 115 -35.03 27.98 25.72
C PRO A 115 -33.50 27.91 25.72
N GLU A 116 -32.89 27.44 26.81
CA GLU A 116 -31.44 27.21 26.91
C GLU A 116 -30.99 26.01 26.07
N GLN A 117 -31.75 24.91 26.11
CA GLN A 117 -31.52 23.72 25.29
C GLN A 117 -31.74 24.01 23.80
N GLN A 118 -32.71 24.86 23.45
CA GLN A 118 -32.92 25.30 22.08
C GLN A 118 -31.74 26.13 21.55
N ARG A 119 -31.15 27.00 22.37
CA ARG A 119 -29.95 27.77 21.99
C ARG A 119 -28.76 26.84 21.76
N PHE A 120 -28.56 25.86 22.64
CA PHE A 120 -27.52 24.85 22.50
C PHE A 120 -27.73 23.97 21.25
N ALA A 121 -28.96 23.51 21.00
CA ALA A 121 -29.30 22.72 19.81
C ALA A 121 -29.11 23.51 18.52
N LYS A 122 -29.48 24.80 18.49
CA LYS A 122 -29.24 25.71 17.36
C LYS A 122 -27.74 25.94 17.13
N ALA A 123 -26.95 26.06 18.19
CA ALA A 123 -25.49 26.20 18.11
C ALA A 123 -24.82 24.91 17.61
N ILE A 124 -25.20 23.74 18.13
CA ILE A 124 -24.74 22.44 17.62
C ILE A 124 -25.12 22.26 16.16
N ARG A 125 -26.35 22.61 15.77
CA ARG A 125 -26.79 22.53 14.37
C ARG A 125 -25.98 23.49 13.49
N ALA A 126 -25.72 24.71 13.96
CA ALA A 126 -24.89 25.67 13.24
C ALA A 126 -23.48 25.09 13.03
N MET A 127 -22.87 24.51 14.06
CA MET A 127 -21.56 23.83 13.98
C MET A 127 -21.59 22.60 13.06
N GLN A 128 -22.67 21.80 13.11
CA GLN A 128 -22.89 20.67 12.20
C GLN A 128 -23.02 21.14 10.74
N LEU A 129 -23.56 22.33 10.49
CA LEU A 129 -23.66 22.90 9.15
C LEU A 129 -22.35 23.58 8.70
N GLU A 130 -21.60 24.17 9.62
CA GLU A 130 -20.34 24.89 9.37
C GLU A 130 -19.19 23.96 8.93
N SER A 131 -19.28 22.65 9.18
CA SER A 131 -18.17 21.71 8.91
C SER A 131 -18.62 20.38 8.28
N THR A 132 -19.69 20.36 7.46
CA THR A 132 -20.15 19.14 6.76
C THR A 132 -19.71 19.00 5.31
N LEU A 133 -19.06 20.02 4.74
CA LEU A 133 -18.51 19.92 3.38
C LEU A 133 -17.20 19.13 3.40
N PHE A 134 -17.32 17.82 3.14
CA PHE A 134 -16.16 17.03 2.76
C PHE A 134 -15.80 17.36 1.31
N GLY A 135 -14.53 17.69 1.08
CA GLY A 135 -13.97 17.97 -0.22
C GLY A 135 -13.15 16.80 -0.72
N ILE A 136 -13.22 16.57 -2.04
CA ILE A 136 -12.33 15.65 -2.73
C ILE A 136 -11.53 16.48 -3.72
N CYS A 137 -10.22 16.53 -3.54
CA CYS A 137 -9.31 17.20 -4.46
C CYS A 137 -8.54 16.15 -5.28
N VAL A 138 -8.47 16.36 -6.59
CA VAL A 138 -7.79 15.46 -7.52
C VAL A 138 -6.62 16.20 -8.14
N ILE A 139 -5.40 15.72 -7.87
CA ILE A 139 -4.17 16.33 -8.37
C ILE A 139 -3.55 15.38 -9.40
N GLN A 140 -3.39 15.87 -10.62
CA GLN A 140 -2.73 15.11 -11.69
C GLN A 140 -1.23 15.07 -11.47
N ILE A 141 -0.62 13.88 -11.46
CA ILE A 141 0.81 13.73 -11.17
C ILE A 141 1.68 14.07 -12.38
N LYS A 142 1.27 13.65 -13.59
CA LYS A 142 2.11 13.81 -14.80
C LYS A 142 2.55 15.26 -15.06
N PRO A 143 1.66 16.27 -15.10
CA PRO A 143 2.09 17.64 -15.39
C PRO A 143 3.00 18.21 -14.31
N GLN A 144 2.81 17.77 -13.06
CA GLN A 144 3.66 18.20 -11.94
C GLN A 144 5.04 17.54 -11.99
N LEU A 145 5.10 16.28 -12.44
CA LEU A 145 6.36 15.58 -12.67
C LEU A 145 7.16 16.19 -13.82
N GLU A 146 6.49 16.61 -14.89
CA GLU A 146 7.12 17.35 -15.99
C GLU A 146 7.71 18.68 -15.50
N LYS A 147 6.98 19.43 -14.67
CA LYS A 147 7.49 20.66 -14.07
C LYS A 147 8.67 20.40 -13.14
N LEU A 148 8.59 19.37 -12.29
CA LEU A 148 9.65 19.00 -11.36
C LEU A 148 10.95 18.63 -12.07
N LEU A 149 10.86 17.89 -13.17
CA LEU A 149 12.01 17.45 -13.97
C LEU A 149 12.46 18.48 -15.01
N ARG A 150 11.81 19.65 -15.06
CA ARG A 150 11.99 20.71 -16.07
C ARG A 150 11.85 20.19 -17.50
N LEU A 151 10.86 19.33 -17.71
CA LEU A 151 10.46 18.85 -19.03
C LEU A 151 9.39 19.77 -19.64
N PRO A 152 9.35 19.90 -20.98
CA PRO A 152 8.26 20.58 -21.65
C PRO A 152 6.95 19.80 -21.48
N CYS A 153 5.83 20.51 -21.54
CA CYS A 153 4.49 19.92 -21.42
C CYS A 153 4.29 18.77 -22.41
N ASP A 154 3.64 17.70 -21.95
CA ASP A 154 3.30 16.49 -22.71
C ASP A 154 4.50 15.66 -23.22
N SER A 155 5.70 15.89 -22.69
CA SER A 155 6.88 15.08 -23.03
C SER A 155 6.77 13.66 -22.50
N LEU A 156 6.22 13.48 -21.29
CA LEU A 156 6.06 12.16 -20.66
C LEU A 156 4.86 11.39 -21.21
N THR A 157 3.97 12.05 -21.96
CA THR A 157 2.80 11.41 -22.59
C THR A 157 3.23 10.34 -23.61
N LYS A 158 4.36 10.53 -24.30
CA LYS A 158 4.90 9.58 -25.29
C LYS A 158 5.70 8.44 -24.65
N GLU A 159 6.33 8.71 -23.51
CA GLU A 159 7.26 7.79 -22.84
C GLU A 159 6.62 7.14 -21.60
N THR A 160 5.75 6.15 -21.87
CA THR A 160 5.00 5.46 -20.82
C THR A 160 5.91 4.68 -19.87
N GLN A 161 6.91 3.98 -20.40
CA GLN A 161 7.86 3.20 -19.59
C GLN A 161 8.66 4.12 -18.64
N LEU A 162 9.16 5.24 -19.15
CA LEU A 162 9.89 6.22 -18.34
C LEU A 162 9.02 6.76 -17.19
N THR A 163 7.74 7.02 -17.45
CA THR A 163 6.82 7.50 -16.42
C THR A 163 6.62 6.45 -15.31
N GLN A 164 6.47 5.17 -15.66
CA GLN A 164 6.33 4.09 -14.67
C GLN A 164 7.60 3.94 -13.83
N ASP A 165 8.74 4.02 -14.50
CA ASP A 165 10.06 3.91 -13.88
C ASP A 165 10.30 5.05 -12.89
N LEU A 166 9.96 6.28 -13.27
CA LEU A 166 10.03 7.45 -12.39
C LEU A 166 9.10 7.29 -11.19
N MET A 167 7.85 6.88 -11.39
CA MET A 167 6.91 6.65 -10.28
C MET A 167 7.42 5.57 -9.31
N GLU A 168 8.05 4.52 -9.82
CA GLU A 168 8.66 3.50 -8.99
C GLU A 168 9.84 4.04 -8.16
N LEU A 169 10.72 4.83 -8.78
CA LEU A 169 11.85 5.47 -8.11
C LEU A 169 11.41 6.42 -6.99
N PHE A 170 10.41 7.27 -7.24
CA PHE A 170 9.92 8.22 -6.23
C PHE A 170 9.15 7.55 -5.09
N ILE A 171 8.34 6.53 -5.37
CA ILE A 171 7.50 5.90 -4.33
C ILE A 171 8.29 4.86 -3.53
N LYS A 172 8.99 3.94 -4.19
CA LYS A 172 9.63 2.80 -3.51
C LYS A 172 11.00 3.16 -2.94
N TYR A 173 11.78 3.94 -3.68
CA TYR A 173 13.19 4.22 -3.35
C TYR A 173 13.42 5.64 -2.85
N GLN A 174 12.40 6.51 -2.86
CA GLN A 174 12.46 7.88 -2.36
C GLN A 174 13.65 8.68 -2.93
N VAL A 175 13.95 8.48 -4.21
CA VAL A 175 15.08 9.18 -4.87
C VAL A 175 14.76 10.68 -4.95
N PRO A 176 15.67 11.57 -4.52
CA PRO A 176 15.46 13.01 -4.64
C PRO A 176 15.39 13.41 -6.12
N SER A 177 14.50 14.35 -6.43
CA SER A 177 14.25 14.78 -7.80
C SER A 177 15.44 15.45 -8.48
N ASP A 178 16.33 16.05 -7.69
CA ASP A 178 17.54 16.74 -8.16
C ASP A 178 18.52 15.82 -8.92
N LEU A 179 18.54 14.53 -8.58
CA LEU A 179 19.38 13.55 -9.29
C LEU A 179 18.79 13.15 -10.65
N LEU A 180 17.52 13.44 -10.89
CA LEU A 180 16.77 13.00 -12.06
C LEU A 180 16.42 14.17 -13.00
N THR A 181 16.70 15.41 -12.60
CA THR A 181 16.42 16.61 -13.41
C THR A 181 17.25 16.64 -14.69
N ALA A 182 16.65 17.18 -15.77
CA ALA A 182 17.29 17.28 -17.07
C ALA A 182 18.36 18.40 -17.12
N CYS A 183 18.29 19.39 -16.23
CA CYS A 183 19.18 20.56 -16.20
C CYS A 183 19.34 21.11 -14.78
N ASP A 184 20.56 21.57 -14.48
CA ASP A 184 20.90 22.29 -13.24
C ASP A 184 20.17 23.65 -13.15
N GLU A 185 20.03 24.16 -11.92
CA GLU A 185 19.35 25.44 -11.63
C GLU A 185 19.95 26.61 -12.43
N GLY A 186 19.21 27.11 -13.42
CA GLY A 186 19.57 28.28 -14.22
C GLY A 186 19.93 28.00 -15.69
N GLY A 187 19.93 26.74 -16.14
CA GLY A 187 20.13 26.38 -17.55
C GLY A 187 18.94 26.74 -18.45
N PRO A 188 19.15 27.01 -19.76
CA PRO A 188 18.07 27.14 -20.72
C PRO A 188 17.25 25.84 -20.78
N TYR A 189 15.94 25.93 -20.99
CA TYR A 189 15.11 24.74 -21.23
C TYR A 189 15.65 23.99 -22.46
N PRO A 190 16.15 22.75 -22.31
CA PRO A 190 16.70 21.98 -23.41
C PRO A 190 15.59 21.57 -24.38
N ALA A 191 15.97 21.22 -25.60
CA ALA A 191 15.02 20.71 -26.58
C ALA A 191 14.29 19.46 -26.02
N PRO A 192 12.98 19.28 -26.29
CA PRO A 192 12.17 18.21 -25.69
C PRO A 192 12.79 16.82 -25.78
N ALA A 193 13.37 16.48 -26.94
CA ALA A 193 13.96 15.17 -27.19
C ALA A 193 15.27 14.95 -26.42
N GLU A 194 16.06 16.01 -26.23
CA GLU A 194 17.32 15.93 -25.50
C GLU A 194 17.09 15.83 -23.99
N ALA A 195 16.14 16.62 -23.47
CA ALA A 195 15.74 16.58 -22.07
C ALA A 195 15.32 15.17 -21.63
N VAL A 196 14.45 14.53 -22.42
CA VAL A 196 13.96 13.17 -22.16
C VAL A 196 15.10 12.15 -22.23
N ARG A 197 16.05 12.32 -23.17
CA ARG A 197 17.21 11.43 -23.30
C ARG A 197 18.11 11.48 -22.06
N VAL A 198 18.35 12.67 -21.52
CA VAL A 198 19.16 12.87 -20.30
C VAL A 198 18.47 12.21 -19.11
N VAL A 199 17.19 12.50 -18.88
CA VAL A 199 16.41 11.88 -17.78
C VAL A 199 16.40 10.36 -17.90
N LYS A 200 16.23 9.82 -19.12
CA LYS A 200 16.28 8.38 -19.38
C LYS A 200 17.65 7.77 -19.07
N GLY A 201 18.73 8.49 -19.35
CA GLY A 201 20.09 8.11 -18.97
C GLY A 201 20.24 8.00 -17.44
N HIS A 202 19.83 9.04 -16.71
CA HIS A 202 19.91 9.07 -15.24
C HIS A 202 19.05 7.96 -14.59
N VAL A 203 17.81 7.79 -15.05
CA VAL A 203 16.92 6.70 -14.60
C VAL A 203 17.53 5.33 -14.91
N GLY A 204 18.14 5.17 -16.09
CA GLY A 204 18.81 3.93 -16.49
C GLY A 204 19.96 3.56 -15.56
N THR A 205 20.85 4.51 -15.25
CA THR A 205 21.96 4.31 -14.32
C THR A 205 21.47 3.91 -12.93
N MET A 206 20.45 4.61 -12.41
CA MET A 206 19.88 4.30 -11.09
C MET A 206 19.26 2.92 -11.04
N LYS A 207 18.53 2.53 -12.09
CA LYS A 207 17.96 1.18 -12.19
C LYS A 207 19.02 0.10 -12.30
N ALA A 208 20.12 0.35 -13.01
CA ALA A 208 21.24 -0.59 -13.09
C ALA A 208 21.88 -0.81 -11.71
N MET A 209 22.14 0.28 -10.97
CA MET A 209 22.67 0.19 -9.60
C MET A 209 21.73 -0.56 -8.66
N ILE A 210 20.42 -0.29 -8.73
CA ILE A 210 19.41 -0.99 -7.93
C ILE A 210 19.34 -2.48 -8.30
N ALA A 211 19.42 -2.81 -9.59
CA ALA A 211 19.41 -4.19 -10.06
C ALA A 211 20.64 -4.96 -9.58
N GLU A 212 21.81 -4.33 -9.62
CA GLU A 212 23.06 -4.91 -9.10
C GLU A 212 22.98 -5.16 -7.59
N ALA A 213 22.50 -4.19 -6.81
CA ALA A 213 22.30 -4.34 -5.37
C ALA A 213 21.32 -5.48 -5.04
N ARG A 214 20.19 -5.55 -5.74
CA ARG A 214 19.22 -6.65 -5.59
C ARG A 214 19.80 -8.00 -5.97
N HIS A 215 20.63 -8.06 -7.01
CA HIS A 215 21.27 -9.30 -7.44
C HIS A 215 22.27 -9.79 -6.39
N ALA A 216 23.06 -8.89 -5.81
CA ALA A 216 23.97 -9.21 -4.70
C ALA A 216 23.21 -9.72 -3.47
N GLU A 217 22.10 -9.07 -3.09
CA GLU A 217 21.24 -9.54 -1.98
C GLU A 217 20.68 -10.94 -2.22
N LEU A 218 20.22 -11.23 -3.45
CA LEU A 218 19.72 -12.55 -3.82
C LEU A 218 20.82 -13.63 -3.78
N GLN A 219 22.05 -13.29 -4.18
CA GLN A 219 23.19 -14.22 -4.11
C GLN A 219 23.53 -14.56 -2.66
N VAL A 220 23.62 -13.57 -1.78
CA VAL A 220 23.87 -13.79 -0.35
C VAL A 220 22.77 -14.65 0.27
N ALA A 221 21.50 -14.36 -0.04
CA ALA A 221 20.38 -15.16 0.46
C ALA A 221 20.39 -16.61 -0.08
N ALA A 222 20.82 -16.82 -1.32
CA ALA A 222 20.95 -18.16 -1.90
C ALA A 222 22.09 -18.95 -1.24
N GLU A 223 23.23 -18.31 -0.99
CA GLU A 223 24.36 -18.92 -0.27
C GLU A 223 23.99 -19.26 1.17
N GLU A 224 23.25 -18.38 1.87
CA GLU A 224 22.75 -18.66 3.22
C GLU A 224 21.76 -19.82 3.24
N ARG A 225 20.87 -19.93 2.24
CA ARG A 225 19.96 -21.09 2.11
C ARG A 225 20.73 -22.38 1.86
N ALA A 226 21.71 -22.37 0.96
CA ALA A 226 22.55 -23.53 0.67
C ALA A 226 23.35 -23.96 1.92
N LYS A 227 23.91 -23.01 2.67
CA LYS A 227 24.61 -23.28 3.94
C LYS A 227 23.66 -23.86 4.99
N ARG A 228 22.42 -23.37 5.08
CA ARG A 228 21.41 -23.86 6.02
C ARG A 228 20.93 -25.27 5.68
N GLU A 229 20.77 -25.59 4.40
CA GLU A 229 20.43 -26.94 3.93
C GLU A 229 21.58 -27.94 4.20
N LEU A 230 22.83 -27.53 3.95
CA LEU A 230 24.00 -28.32 4.30
C LEU A 230 24.11 -28.57 5.80
N GLN A 231 23.93 -27.55 6.64
CA GLN A 231 23.91 -27.70 8.11
C GLN A 231 22.77 -28.61 8.59
N SER A 232 21.59 -28.52 7.99
CA SER A 232 20.47 -29.42 8.30
C SER A 232 20.77 -30.87 7.90
N SER A 233 21.45 -31.09 6.78
CA SER A 233 21.85 -32.42 6.33
C SER A 233 22.97 -33.03 7.18
N PHE A 234 23.93 -32.20 7.64
CA PHE A 234 24.98 -32.62 8.57
C PHE A 234 24.44 -32.94 9.97
N GLY A 235 23.50 -32.14 10.49
CA GLY A 235 22.86 -32.42 11.79
C GLY A 235 22.03 -33.72 11.79
N ALA A 236 21.40 -34.06 10.66
CA ALA A 236 20.68 -35.35 10.51
C ALA A 236 21.64 -36.56 10.44
N MET A 237 22.87 -36.36 9.95
CA MET A 237 23.89 -37.41 9.88
C MET A 237 24.60 -37.64 11.23
N GLU A 238 24.68 -36.63 12.11
CA GLU A 238 25.19 -36.79 13.48
C GLU A 238 24.20 -37.53 14.41
N GLU A 239 22.89 -37.38 14.23
CA GLU A 239 21.89 -38.19 14.97
C GLU A 239 21.87 -39.66 14.54
N GLU A 240 22.15 -39.98 13.28
CA GLU A 240 22.25 -41.38 12.80
C GLU A 240 23.65 -42.01 12.98
N GLY A 241 24.69 -41.21 13.27
CA GLY A 241 26.09 -41.65 13.27
C GLY A 241 26.72 -41.99 14.63
N CYS A 242 26.03 -41.82 15.75
CA CYS A 242 26.60 -42.03 17.09
C CYS A 242 26.23 -43.40 17.71
N PHE A 243 26.61 -44.50 17.06
CA PHE A 243 26.73 -45.82 17.68
C PHE A 243 27.97 -46.50 17.07
N TYR A 244 28.72 -47.26 17.86
CA TYR A 244 30.01 -47.90 17.53
C TYR A 244 31.27 -47.05 17.70
N THR A 245 31.73 -46.88 18.95
CA THR A 245 33.08 -47.34 19.37
C THR A 245 33.18 -47.30 20.90
N ALA A 246 33.03 -48.45 21.58
CA ALA A 246 33.70 -48.77 22.85
C ALA A 246 33.31 -50.19 23.30
N GLU A 247 34.17 -51.17 23.07
CA GLU A 247 34.48 -52.25 24.03
C GLU A 247 35.57 -53.16 23.43
N MET A 248 36.85 -52.77 23.65
CA MET A 248 37.94 -53.73 23.65
C MET A 248 38.10 -54.25 25.08
N ALA A 249 37.53 -55.43 25.35
CA ALA A 249 37.65 -56.12 26.63
C ALA A 249 38.98 -56.88 26.71
N VAL A 250 39.77 -56.55 27.74
CA VAL A 250 40.99 -57.26 28.16
C VAL A 250 40.61 -58.53 28.93
N PRO A 251 41.17 -59.72 28.66
CA PRO A 251 40.85 -60.92 29.43
C PRO A 251 41.74 -61.05 30.68
N SER A 252 41.11 -61.31 31.83
CA SER A 252 41.77 -61.62 33.12
C SER A 252 41.59 -63.12 33.46
N PRO A 253 42.56 -63.79 34.14
CA PRO A 253 42.72 -65.23 34.04
C PRO A 253 41.94 -66.06 35.08
N ALA A 254 41.69 -67.28 34.65
CA ALA A 254 41.13 -68.46 35.29
C ALA A 254 41.30 -68.61 36.82
N LYS A 255 40.21 -69.02 37.47
CA LYS A 255 40.25 -69.91 38.65
C LYS A 255 39.51 -71.20 38.36
N GLU A 256 40.30 -72.25 38.38
CA GLU A 256 39.98 -73.65 38.27
C GLU A 256 39.34 -74.19 39.55
N ARG A 257 38.23 -74.95 39.42
CA ARG A 257 38.04 -76.26 40.08
C ARG A 257 36.65 -76.86 39.82
N ARG A 258 36.68 -78.06 39.20
CA ARG A 258 36.00 -79.33 39.58
C ARG A 258 34.50 -79.25 39.97
N ARG A 259 33.59 -80.10 39.48
CA ARG A 259 33.72 -81.52 39.09
C ARG A 259 32.38 -82.01 38.50
N LYS A 260 32.48 -82.99 37.59
CA LYS A 260 31.56 -84.12 37.34
C LYS A 260 30.16 -83.83 36.80
N GLY A 261 29.95 -84.24 35.56
CA GLY A 261 29.17 -85.44 35.33
C GLY A 261 28.04 -85.37 34.31
N ARG A 262 28.16 -86.26 33.31
CA ARG A 262 27.08 -86.93 32.59
C ARG A 262 26.39 -86.18 31.43
N SER A 263 26.76 -86.61 30.22
CA SER A 263 25.98 -86.64 28.98
C SER A 263 24.69 -87.50 29.11
N PRO A 264 23.82 -87.63 28.08
CA PRO A 264 23.75 -86.98 26.77
C PRO A 264 22.35 -86.40 26.40
N SER A 265 22.33 -85.73 25.24
CA SER A 265 21.27 -85.45 24.23
C SER A 265 20.07 -86.44 24.12
N PRO A 266 19.12 -86.34 23.15
CA PRO A 266 18.81 -85.31 22.13
C PRO A 266 17.28 -85.05 22.00
N GLY A 267 16.87 -84.18 21.06
CA GLY A 267 15.52 -84.23 20.48
C GLY A 267 15.13 -82.90 19.87
N LYS A 268 15.09 -82.80 18.53
CA LYS A 268 13.85 -82.86 17.71
C LYS A 268 12.88 -81.73 18.10
N SER A 269 12.40 -80.88 17.21
CA SER A 269 12.17 -81.03 15.78
C SER A 269 11.43 -79.79 15.28
N ARG A 270 11.53 -79.56 13.96
CA ARG A 270 10.45 -79.08 13.07
C ARG A 270 9.96 -77.65 13.28
N SER A 271 10.20 -76.82 12.26
CA SER A 271 9.21 -76.49 11.21
C SER A 271 8.40 -75.28 11.68
N THR A 272 8.01 -74.32 10.87
CA THR A 272 7.73 -74.24 9.44
C THR A 272 7.61 -72.72 9.19
N ALA A 273 8.03 -72.20 8.04
CA ALA A 273 7.10 -71.65 7.04
C ALA A 273 6.06 -70.67 7.65
N ARG A 274 5.86 -69.44 7.15
CA ARG A 274 5.74 -69.04 5.76
C ARG A 274 5.28 -67.58 5.75
N HIS A 275 5.71 -66.83 4.74
CA HIS A 275 4.96 -65.75 4.04
C HIS A 275 4.53 -64.52 4.88
N ALA A 276 4.37 -63.33 4.34
CA ALA A 276 3.95 -62.99 2.99
C ALA A 276 4.54 -61.66 2.54
N ILE A 277 4.54 -61.53 1.21
CA ILE A 277 4.54 -60.31 0.43
C ILE A 277 3.34 -59.44 0.82
#